data_AF-A0A852F9B5-F1
#
_entry.id   AF-A0A852F9B5-F1
#
_cell.length_a   1.000
_cell.length_b   1.000
_cell.length_c   1.000
_cell.angle_alpha   90.00
_cell.angle_beta   90.00
_cell.angle_gamma   90.00
#
_symmetry.space_group_name_H-M   'P 1'
#
loop_
_entity.id
_entity.type
_entity.pdbx_description
1 polymer ?
#
loop_
_entity_poly.entity_id
_entity_poly.type
_entity_poly.pdbx_seq_one_letter_code
_entity_poly.pdbx_strand_id
1 'polypeptide(L)'
;GGYHGAEPEVSLTAFVLIALEEARDICKDHVNSLEDSINKAAGFLARRYEQLARPYTVALASYALALAGKLKTEKILMRRSK
;
A
#
# COMPACT_ATOMS: atom_id res chain seq x y z
N GLY A 1 -2.50 8.31 -23.56
CA GLY A 1 -1.54 7.78 -22.59
C GLY A 1 -1.86 6.32 -22.27
N GLY A 2 -0.85 5.48 -22.05
CA GLY A 2 -0.95 4.00 -21.93
C GLY A 2 -1.59 3.46 -20.65
N TYR A 3 -2.78 3.95 -20.30
CA TYR A 3 -3.56 3.54 -19.13
C TYR A 3 -4.30 2.20 -19.27
N HIS A 4 -4.29 1.58 -20.46
CA HIS A 4 -4.90 0.27 -20.64
C HIS A 4 -4.06 -0.81 -19.94
N GLY A 5 -4.57 -1.29 -18.79
CA GLY A 5 -4.00 -2.37 -18.00
C GLY A 5 -3.02 -1.95 -16.89
N ALA A 6 -2.91 -0.66 -16.59
CA ALA A 6 -1.91 -0.10 -15.67
C ALA A 6 -2.44 0.07 -14.23
N GLU A 7 -3.07 -0.95 -13.63
CA GLU A 7 -3.54 -1.00 -12.21
C GLU A 7 -3.64 0.37 -11.49
N PRO A 8 -4.39 1.34 -12.03
CA PRO A 8 -4.13 2.75 -11.72
C PRO A 8 -4.65 3.11 -10.33
N GLU A 9 -5.73 2.45 -9.93
CA GLU A 9 -6.28 2.50 -8.58
C GLU A 9 -5.27 2.04 -7.53
N VAL A 10 -4.48 0.99 -7.82
CA VAL A 10 -3.49 0.46 -6.88
C VAL A 10 -2.33 1.44 -6.76
N SER A 11 -1.80 1.92 -7.89
CA SER A 11 -0.68 2.86 -7.88
C SER A 11 -1.05 4.18 -7.20
N LEU A 12 -2.24 4.73 -7.49
CA LEU A 12 -2.72 5.94 -6.85
C LEU A 12 -2.96 5.73 -5.36
N THR A 13 -3.60 4.63 -4.97
CA THR A 13 -3.85 4.33 -3.55
C THR A 13 -2.55 4.13 -2.77
N ALA A 14 -1.55 3.48 -3.36
CA ALA A 14 -0.23 3.33 -2.75
C ALA A 14 0.46 4.69 -2.55
N PHE A 15 0.40 5.56 -3.56
CA PHE A 15 0.95 6.91 -3.46
C PHE A 15 0.26 7.74 -2.37
N VAL A 16 -1.08 7.69 -2.30
CA VAL A 16 -1.85 8.38 -1.27
C VAL A 16 -1.55 7.81 0.12
N LEU A 17 -1.45 6.49 0.28
CA LEU A 17 -1.11 5.88 1.57
C LEU A 17 0.26 6.35 2.05
N ILE A 18 1.27 6.42 1.17
CA ILE A 18 2.59 6.96 1.51
C ILE A 18 2.43 8.40 2.01
N ALA A 19 1.73 9.27 1.28
CA ALA A 19 1.52 10.65 1.71
C ALA A 19 0.81 10.78 3.06
N LEU A 20 -0.17 9.91 3.35
CA LEU A 20 -0.86 9.88 4.65
C LEU A 20 0.06 9.45 5.79
N GLU A 21 0.93 8.47 5.56
CA GLU A 21 1.92 8.01 6.54
C GLU A 21 3.00 9.08 6.81
N GLU A 22 3.49 9.76 5.77
CA GLU A 22 4.46 10.85 5.91
C GLU A 22 3.87 12.07 6.64
N ALA A 23 2.58 12.38 6.42
CA ALA A 23 1.89 13.46 7.10
C ALA A 23 1.33 13.07 8.48
N ARG A 24 1.45 11.80 8.88
CA ARG A 24 0.75 11.23 10.04
C ARG A 24 1.05 11.98 11.33
N ASP A 25 2.32 12.31 11.57
CA ASP A 25 2.74 12.93 12.82
C ASP A 25 2.21 14.37 12.98
N ILE A 26 1.95 15.05 11.86
CA ILE A 26 1.37 16.40 11.82
C ILE A 26 -0.17 16.32 11.92
N CYS A 27 -0.79 15.38 11.21
CA CYS A 27 -2.23 15.35 11.04
C CYS A 27 -2.99 14.53 12.08
N LYS A 28 -2.32 13.64 12.84
CA LYS A 28 -3.00 12.70 13.76
C LYS A 28 -3.91 13.38 14.80
N ASP A 29 -3.52 14.55 15.30
CA ASP A 29 -4.25 15.28 16.35
C ASP A 29 -5.28 16.27 15.76
N HIS A 30 -5.27 16.46 14.43
CA HIS A 30 -6.16 17.37 13.71
C HIS A 30 -7.21 16.67 12.85
N VAL A 31 -6.94 15.43 12.44
CA VAL A 31 -7.78 14.66 11.51
C VAL A 31 -8.16 13.33 12.17
N ASN A 32 -9.32 13.33 12.81
CA ASN A 32 -9.85 12.16 13.54
C ASN A 32 -10.01 10.90 12.67
N SER A 33 -10.15 11.05 11.34
CA SER A 33 -10.33 9.96 10.40
C SER A 33 -9.03 9.47 9.75
N LEU A 34 -7.87 10.01 10.14
CA LEU A 34 -6.60 9.73 9.49
C LEU A 34 -6.20 8.26 9.64
N GLU A 35 -6.20 7.75 10.88
CA GLU A 35 -5.82 6.36 11.17
C GLU A 35 -6.76 5.37 10.47
N ASP A 36 -8.06 5.66 10.46
CA ASP A 36 -9.05 4.88 9.71
C ASP A 36 -8.77 4.88 8.20
N SER A 37 -8.37 6.03 7.65
CA SER A 37 -8.07 6.18 6.22
C SER A 37 -6.80 5.41 5.84
N ILE A 38 -5.76 5.49 6.66
CA ILE A 38 -4.53 4.69 6.55
C ILE A 38 -4.88 3.20 6.55
N ASN A 39 -5.63 2.75 7.56
CA ASN A 39 -6.01 1.34 7.68
C ASN A 39 -6.86 0.85 6.49
N LYS A 40 -7.79 1.68 5.98
CA LYS A 40 -8.60 1.37 4.80
C LYS A 40 -7.75 1.26 3.53
N ALA A 41 -6.85 2.23 3.30
CA ALA A 41 -5.97 2.23 2.13
C ALA A 41 -4.99 1.04 2.17
N ALA A 42 -4.36 0.79 3.31
CA ALA A 42 -3.48 -0.36 3.49
C ALA A 42 -4.25 -1.69 3.32
N GLY A 43 -5.47 -1.80 3.86
CA GLY A 43 -6.33 -2.98 3.67
C GLY A 43 -6.79 -3.20 2.23
N PHE A 44 -7.00 -2.12 1.46
CA PHE A 44 -7.25 -2.22 0.01
C PHE A 44 -6.02 -2.77 -0.73
N LEU A 45 -4.84 -2.20 -0.49
CA LEU A 45 -3.59 -2.63 -1.14
C LEU A 45 -3.26 -4.08 -0.78
N ALA A 46 -3.36 -4.46 0.50
CA ALA A 46 -3.05 -5.81 0.96
C ALA A 46 -3.89 -6.90 0.28
N ARG A 47 -5.18 -6.61 -0.01
CA ARG A 47 -6.07 -7.53 -0.72
C ARG A 47 -5.73 -7.69 -2.20
N ARG A 48 -5.16 -6.64 -2.82
CA ARG A 48 -4.78 -6.64 -4.24
C ARG A 48 -3.34 -7.08 -4.46
N TYR A 49 -2.48 -6.99 -3.44
CA TYR A 49 -1.03 -7.18 -3.53
C TYR A 49 -0.62 -8.51 -4.18
N GLU A 50 -1.27 -9.63 -3.83
CA GLU A 50 -0.94 -10.96 -4.38
C GLU A 50 -1.30 -11.11 -5.87
N GLN A 51 -2.16 -10.25 -6.41
CA GLN A 51 -2.61 -10.27 -7.80
C GLN A 51 -1.82 -9.31 -8.71
N LEU A 52 -0.96 -8.48 -8.12
CA LEU A 52 -0.18 -7.50 -8.87
C LEU A 52 0.89 -8.19 -9.71
N ALA A 53 0.91 -7.88 -11.00
CA ALA A 53 1.86 -8.46 -11.95
C ALA A 53 2.93 -7.48 -12.42
N ARG A 54 2.67 -6.17 -12.31
CA ARG A 54 3.57 -5.14 -12.84
C ARG A 54 4.65 -4.79 -11.81
N PRO A 55 5.94 -4.87 -12.16
CA PRO A 55 7.04 -4.60 -11.22
C PRO A 55 6.91 -3.25 -10.52
N TYR A 56 6.53 -2.20 -11.26
CA TYR A 56 6.33 -0.87 -10.70
C TYR A 56 5.21 -0.84 -9.65
N THR A 57 4.02 -1.38 -9.97
CA THR A 57 2.90 -1.43 -9.03
C THR A 57 3.24 -2.27 -7.80
N VAL A 58 3.91 -3.41 -7.99
CA VAL A 58 4.36 -4.29 -6.90
C VAL A 58 5.31 -3.55 -5.96
N ALA A 59 6.32 -2.87 -6.50
CA ALA A 59 7.30 -2.13 -5.69
C ALA A 59 6.67 -0.96 -4.93
N LEU A 60 5.78 -0.21 -5.58
CA LEU A 60 5.11 0.92 -4.94
C LEU A 60 4.14 0.45 -3.83
N ALA A 61 3.35 -0.59 -4.10
CA ALA A 61 2.44 -1.16 -3.11
C ALA A 61 3.17 -1.86 -1.96
N SER A 62 4.29 -2.55 -2.23
CA SER A 62 5.08 -3.20 -1.18
C SER A 62 5.69 -2.16 -0.23
N TYR A 63 6.24 -1.08 -0.77
CA TYR A 63 6.76 0.03 0.02
C TYR A 63 5.66 0.67 0.88
N ALA A 64 4.52 1.02 0.28
CA ALA A 64 3.41 1.63 1.01
C ALA A 64 2.89 0.71 2.14
N LEU A 65 2.77 -0.60 1.89
CA LEU A 65 2.38 -1.58 2.91
C LEU A 65 3.44 -1.76 3.99
N ALA A 66 4.73 -1.69 3.66
CA ALA A 66 5.81 -1.79 4.63
C ALA A 66 5.82 -0.57 5.55
N LEU A 67 5.64 0.63 4.99
CA LEU A 67 5.55 1.89 5.73
C LEU A 67 4.38 1.87 6.72
N ALA A 68 3.22 1.35 6.31
CA ALA A 68 2.05 1.18 7.17
C ALA A 68 2.11 -0.04 8.13
N GLY A 69 3.23 -0.78 8.14
CA GLY A 69 3.39 -1.99 8.97
C GLY A 69 2.43 -3.14 8.62
N LYS A 70 1.90 -3.18 7.39
CA LYS A 70 0.92 -4.19 6.91
C LYS A 70 1.50 -5.18 5.88
N LEU A 71 2.76 -5.05 5.49
CA LEU A 71 3.38 -5.97 4.52
C LEU A 71 3.65 -7.34 5.16
N LYS A 72 2.99 -8.39 4.65
CA LYS A 72 3.16 -9.78 5.12
C LYS A 72 4.33 -10.48 4.44
N THR A 73 5.54 -9.93 4.58
CA THR A 73 6.77 -10.45 3.95
C THR A 73 7.09 -11.88 4.39
N GLU A 74 6.86 -12.20 5.67
CA GLU A 74 7.19 -13.51 6.26
C GLU A 74 6.44 -14.67 5.58
N LYS A 75 5.15 -14.51 5.26
CA LYS A 75 4.38 -15.56 4.59
C LYS A 75 4.91 -15.90 3.19
N ILE A 76 5.43 -14.91 2.48
CA ILE A 76 5.95 -15.07 1.12
C ILE A 76 7.36 -15.66 1.17
N LEU A 77 8.22 -15.17 2.07
CA LEU A 77 9.57 -15.71 2.27
C LEU A 77 9.53 -17.16 2.76
N MET A 78 8.69 -17.48 3.75
CA MET A 78 8.54 -18.86 4.26
C MET A 78 7.96 -19.82 3.21
N ARG A 79 7.19 -19.33 2.23
CA ARG A 79 6.71 -20.15 1.09
C ARG A 79 7.79 -20.45 0.06
N ARG A 80 8.79 -19.58 -0.09
CA ARG A 80 9.87 -19.69 -1.10
C ARG A 80 11.13 -20.37 -0.56
N SER A 81 11.22 -20.57 0.76
CA SER A 81 12.31 -21.28 1.43
C SER A 81 12.08 -22.81 1.52
N LYS A 82 11.11 -23.36 0.78
CA LYS A 82 10.89 -24.80 0.64
C LYS A 82 11.24 -25.27 -0.76
#